data_AF-A0A7W2FVP3-F1
#
_entry.id   AF-A0A7W2FVP3-F1
#
_cell.length_a   1.000
_cell.length_b   1.000
_cell.length_c   1.000
_cell.angle_alpha   90.00
_cell.angle_beta   90.00
_cell.angle_gamma   90.00
#
_symmetry.space_group_name_H-M   'P 1'
#
loop_
_entity.id
_entity.type
_entity.pdbx_description
1 polymer ?
#
loop_
_entity_poly.entity_id
_entity_poly.type
_entity_poly.pdbx_seq_one_letter_code
_entity_poly.pdbx_strand_id
1 'polypeptide(L)'
;MKKLVLLTAFFATCTSWAQITESVVNKEKFENSGFPFKGKRVLMVDNISASKEENYFVFSKNARDEAQDRLYIEQFTKVDGKWELKVTDEVAEPDVVTSTWSSRKAFSDVDKDGKADVILVYSKHPKGDMDTQLSVVQVLFYKHQMYWISSDAASNYTKDTFSNNFKDLPEALKEFALSFWKRLDKA
;
A
#
# COMPACT_ATOMS: atom_id res chain seq x y z
N MET A 1 -18.21 12.48 50.42
CA MET A 1 -18.81 11.81 49.23
C MET A 1 -18.47 12.47 47.89
N LYS A 2 -18.09 13.76 47.80
CA LYS A 2 -17.73 14.42 46.52
C LYS A 2 -16.33 14.12 45.96
N LYS A 3 -15.43 13.49 46.73
CA LYS A 3 -14.05 13.17 46.29
C LYS A 3 -13.90 11.77 45.65
N LEU A 4 -14.89 10.88 45.78
CA LEU A 4 -14.81 9.52 45.20
C LEU A 4 -15.27 9.46 43.74
N VAL A 5 -16.06 10.45 43.30
CA VAL A 5 -16.59 10.53 41.92
C VAL A 5 -15.51 10.98 40.92
N LEU A 6 -14.48 11.70 41.38
CA LEU A 6 -13.40 12.14 40.49
C LEU A 6 -12.44 11.00 40.09
N LEU A 7 -12.27 9.98 40.95
CA LEU A 7 -11.36 8.86 40.66
C LEU A 7 -11.94 7.88 39.64
N THR A 8 -13.26 7.77 39.54
CA THR A 8 -13.95 6.91 38.57
C THR A 8 -14.02 7.53 37.17
N ALA A 9 -13.91 8.86 37.06
CA ALA A 9 -13.84 9.55 35.77
C ALA A 9 -12.46 9.46 35.09
N PHE A 10 -11.40 9.20 35.87
CA PHE A 10 -10.02 9.14 35.36
C PHE A 10 -9.64 7.80 34.71
N PHE A 11 -10.42 6.74 34.94
CA PHE A 11 -10.19 5.42 34.34
C PHE A 11 -10.94 5.18 33.02
N ALA A 12 -11.79 6.13 32.59
CA ALA A 12 -12.65 5.94 31.41
C ALA A 12 -12.02 6.41 30.09
N THR A 13 -10.77 6.93 30.11
CA THR A 13 -10.11 7.45 28.90
C THR A 13 -8.80 6.75 28.59
N CYS A 14 -8.75 5.41 28.74
CA CYS A 14 -7.77 4.62 28.00
C CYS A 14 -8.27 4.46 26.57
N THR A 15 -8.16 5.50 25.75
CA THR A 15 -8.28 5.35 24.31
C THR A 15 -7.10 4.50 23.85
N SER A 16 -7.34 3.22 23.63
CA SER A 16 -6.37 2.35 22.97
C SER A 16 -6.26 2.80 21.53
N TRP A 17 -5.28 3.65 21.25
CA TRP A 17 -4.85 3.91 19.88
C TRP A 17 -4.29 2.58 19.36
N ALA A 18 -4.92 2.00 18.34
CA ALA A 18 -4.38 0.80 17.71
C ALA A 18 -3.00 1.16 17.14
N GLN A 19 -1.95 0.57 17.69
CA GLN A 19 -0.59 0.82 17.23
C GLN A 19 -0.39 0.06 15.92
N ILE A 20 -0.12 0.79 14.85
CA ILE A 20 0.41 0.22 13.61
C ILE A 20 1.93 0.31 13.66
N THR A 21 2.58 -0.80 13.34
CA THR A 21 4.04 -0.90 13.32
C THR A 21 4.48 -1.39 11.95
N GLU A 22 5.40 -0.63 11.34
CA GLU A 22 6.16 -1.09 10.19
C GLU A 22 7.46 -1.73 10.69
N SER A 23 7.72 -2.97 10.27
CA SER A 23 8.98 -3.65 10.54
C SER A 23 9.86 -3.62 9.29
N VAL A 24 11.11 -3.19 9.44
CA VAL A 24 12.08 -3.14 8.35
C VAL A 24 12.34 -4.55 7.82
N VAL A 25 12.09 -4.76 6.54
CA VAL A 25 12.34 -6.03 5.85
C VAL A 25 13.61 -5.89 5.02
N ASN A 26 14.57 -6.79 5.22
CA ASN A 26 15.70 -6.89 4.30
C ASN A 26 15.23 -7.56 3.01
N LYS A 27 15.16 -6.76 1.94
CA LYS A 27 14.63 -7.17 0.64
C LYS A 27 15.34 -8.37 0.04
N GLU A 28 16.67 -8.39 0.08
CA GLU A 28 17.47 -9.49 -0.49
C GLU A 28 17.27 -10.79 0.29
N LYS A 29 17.23 -10.72 1.61
CA LYS A 29 16.91 -11.89 2.45
C LYS A 29 15.49 -12.39 2.21
N PHE A 30 14.53 -11.49 2.05
CA PHE A 30 13.14 -11.85 1.76
C PHE A 30 13.02 -12.55 0.39
N GLU A 31 13.63 -11.99 -0.65
CA GLU A 31 13.68 -12.57 -2.00
C GLU A 31 14.25 -14.00 -2.00
N ASN A 32 15.29 -14.24 -1.19
CA ASN A 32 15.95 -15.54 -1.08
C ASN A 32 15.35 -16.48 0.00
N SER A 33 14.30 -16.06 0.71
CA SER A 33 13.74 -16.83 1.84
C SER A 33 12.86 -18.01 1.43
N GLY A 34 12.50 -18.11 0.14
CA GLY A 34 11.49 -19.05 -0.34
C GLY A 34 10.05 -18.62 -0.06
N PHE A 35 9.83 -17.37 0.38
CA PHE A 35 8.49 -16.81 0.54
C PHE A 35 7.71 -16.85 -0.80
N PRO A 36 6.42 -17.25 -0.81
CA PRO A 36 5.71 -17.61 -2.04
C PRO A 36 5.12 -16.41 -2.80
N PHE A 37 5.92 -15.36 -3.05
CA PHE A 37 5.50 -14.22 -3.86
C PHE A 37 5.69 -14.47 -5.37
N LYS A 38 4.93 -13.79 -6.23
CA LYS A 38 5.06 -13.89 -7.69
C LYS A 38 6.25 -13.10 -8.22
N GLY A 39 6.82 -13.56 -9.32
CA GLY A 39 7.97 -12.91 -9.96
C GLY A 39 9.31 -13.47 -9.46
N LYS A 40 10.37 -12.68 -9.64
CA LYS A 40 11.76 -13.04 -9.37
C LYS A 40 12.54 -11.99 -8.61
N ARG A 41 12.11 -10.73 -8.66
CA ARG A 41 12.83 -9.60 -8.08
C ARG A 41 11.90 -8.77 -7.23
N VAL A 42 12.21 -8.57 -5.97
CA VAL A 42 11.45 -7.69 -5.09
C VAL A 42 11.90 -6.26 -5.33
N LEU A 43 10.95 -5.36 -5.55
CA LEU A 43 11.18 -3.94 -5.61
C LEU A 43 11.00 -3.31 -4.23
N MET A 44 9.92 -3.68 -3.56
CA MET A 44 9.52 -3.19 -2.25
C MET A 44 8.82 -4.31 -1.50
N VAL A 45 9.11 -4.42 -0.21
CA VAL A 45 8.43 -5.33 0.71
C VAL A 45 8.31 -4.65 2.06
N ASP A 46 7.09 -4.55 2.57
CA ASP A 46 6.79 -3.93 3.85
C ASP A 46 6.06 -4.95 4.73
N ASN A 47 6.58 -5.18 5.94
CA ASN A 47 5.84 -5.89 6.99
C ASN A 47 5.11 -4.85 7.83
N ILE A 48 3.78 -4.86 7.77
CA ILE A 48 2.92 -3.95 8.51
C ILE A 48 2.05 -4.78 9.45
N SER A 49 2.22 -4.53 10.75
CA SER A 49 1.44 -5.13 11.82
C SER A 49 0.46 -4.11 12.39
N ALA A 50 -0.80 -4.50 12.51
CA ALA A 50 -1.84 -3.80 13.24
C ALA A 50 -2.35 -4.68 14.39
N SER A 51 -3.29 -4.17 15.19
CA SER A 51 -3.77 -4.89 16.38
C SER A 51 -4.42 -6.25 16.08
N LYS A 52 -4.97 -6.44 14.88
CA LYS A 52 -5.70 -7.67 14.48
C LYS A 52 -5.10 -8.39 13.27
N GLU A 53 -4.01 -7.91 12.70
CA GLU A 53 -3.40 -8.52 11.52
C GLU A 53 -1.92 -8.21 11.39
N GLU A 54 -1.21 -9.13 10.75
CA GLU A 54 0.16 -8.96 10.30
C GLU A 54 0.17 -9.18 8.79
N ASN A 55 0.70 -8.23 8.03
CA ASN A 55 0.68 -8.25 6.58
C ASN A 55 2.08 -8.08 6.00
N TYR A 56 2.36 -8.80 4.91
CA TYR A 56 3.36 -8.41 3.93
C TYR A 56 2.70 -7.79 2.71
N PHE A 57 3.15 -6.61 2.32
CA PHE A 57 2.85 -6.00 1.02
C PHE A 57 4.08 -6.14 0.14
N VAL A 58 3.94 -6.84 -0.97
CA VAL A 58 5.07 -7.19 -1.85
C VAL A 58 4.81 -6.63 -3.23
N PHE A 59 5.74 -5.77 -3.68
CA PHE A 59 5.81 -5.32 -5.06
C PHE A 59 7.04 -5.97 -5.69
N SER A 60 6.82 -6.80 -6.70
CA SER A 60 7.85 -7.60 -7.32
C SER A 60 7.74 -7.57 -8.84
N LYS A 61 8.81 -7.95 -9.52
CA LYS A 61 8.87 -8.04 -10.97
C LYS A 61 9.32 -9.41 -11.44
N ASN A 62 9.01 -9.71 -12.68
CA ASN A 62 9.67 -10.78 -13.44
C ASN A 62 11.20 -10.58 -13.52
N ALA A 63 11.92 -11.55 -14.09
CA ALA A 63 13.37 -11.49 -14.24
C ALA A 63 13.82 -10.22 -15.00
N ARG A 64 15.09 -9.85 -14.88
CA ARG A 64 15.64 -8.79 -15.73
C ARG A 64 15.63 -9.25 -17.18
N ASP A 65 15.61 -8.30 -18.11
CA ASP A 65 15.77 -8.52 -19.54
C ASP A 65 14.63 -9.32 -20.23
N GLU A 66 13.57 -9.63 -19.49
CA GLU A 66 12.31 -10.10 -20.05
C GLU A 66 11.72 -9.05 -21.00
N ALA A 67 11.09 -9.52 -22.08
CA ALA A 67 10.61 -8.64 -23.15
C ALA A 67 9.56 -7.63 -22.66
N GLN A 68 8.74 -8.01 -21.68
CA GLN A 68 7.69 -7.19 -21.09
C GLN A 68 7.93 -7.01 -19.59
N ASP A 69 7.85 -5.78 -19.09
CA ASP A 69 7.85 -5.51 -17.66
C ASP A 69 6.52 -5.99 -17.05
N ARG A 70 6.60 -6.77 -15.97
CA ARG A 70 5.43 -7.20 -15.21
C ARG A 70 5.64 -6.83 -13.76
N LEU A 71 4.79 -5.96 -13.23
CA LEU A 71 4.72 -5.65 -11.80
C LEU A 71 3.64 -6.50 -11.17
N TYR A 72 4.02 -7.33 -10.20
CA TYR A 72 3.09 -8.03 -9.33
C TYR A 72 2.93 -7.25 -8.03
N ILE A 73 1.68 -7.07 -7.62
CA ILE A 73 1.30 -6.35 -6.41
C ILE A 73 0.52 -7.33 -5.54
N GLU A 74 1.07 -7.68 -4.38
CA GLU A 74 0.53 -8.74 -3.54
C GLU A 74 0.40 -8.32 -2.07
N GLN A 75 -0.69 -8.74 -1.42
CA GLN A 75 -0.86 -8.68 0.02
C GLN A 75 -0.93 -10.11 0.55
N PHE A 76 -0.07 -10.42 1.52
CA PHE A 76 -0.13 -11.65 2.30
C PHE A 76 -0.50 -11.29 3.73
N THR A 77 -1.47 -12.01 4.31
CA THR A 77 -1.89 -11.82 5.70
C THR A 77 -1.60 -13.09 6.49
N LYS A 78 -1.09 -12.93 7.72
CA LYS A 78 -0.82 -14.06 8.60
C LYS A 78 -2.11 -14.52 9.28
N VAL A 79 -2.48 -15.78 9.04
CA VAL A 79 -3.65 -16.45 9.62
C VAL A 79 -3.18 -17.76 10.23
N ASP A 80 -3.45 -17.97 11.52
CA ASP A 80 -3.05 -19.18 12.27
C ASP A 80 -1.56 -19.56 12.09
N GLY A 81 -0.70 -18.53 12.07
CA GLY A 81 0.75 -18.68 11.91
C GLY A 81 1.23 -18.96 10.48
N LYS A 82 0.34 -18.97 9.49
CA LYS A 82 0.65 -19.18 8.08
C LYS A 82 0.36 -17.93 7.27
N TRP A 83 1.15 -17.70 6.22
CA TRP A 83 0.94 -16.59 5.29
C TRP A 83 -0.04 -17.00 4.20
N GLU A 84 -1.14 -16.26 4.08
CA GLU A 84 -2.15 -16.46 3.04
C GLU A 84 -2.17 -15.27 2.08
N LEU A 85 -2.14 -15.53 0.78
CA LEU A 85 -2.34 -14.50 -0.24
C LEU A 85 -3.79 -13.99 -0.18
N LYS A 86 -3.97 -12.69 0.06
CA LYS A 86 -5.28 -12.03 0.16
C LYS A 86 -5.59 -11.14 -1.03
N VAL A 87 -4.59 -10.45 -1.57
CA VAL A 87 -4.71 -9.58 -2.75
C VAL A 87 -3.59 -9.92 -3.72
N THR A 88 -3.92 -9.99 -5.00
CA THR A 88 -2.95 -10.11 -6.09
C THR A 88 -3.45 -9.29 -7.27
N ASP A 89 -2.58 -8.47 -7.84
CA ASP A 89 -2.80 -7.79 -9.11
C ASP A 89 -1.53 -7.82 -9.96
N GLU A 90 -1.70 -7.64 -11.27
CA GLU A 90 -0.61 -7.60 -12.23
C GLU A 90 -0.74 -6.40 -13.16
N VAL A 91 0.29 -5.56 -13.20
CA VAL A 91 0.42 -4.48 -14.16
C VAL A 91 1.43 -4.89 -15.22
N ALA A 92 0.94 -5.10 -16.44
CA ALA A 92 1.73 -5.57 -17.58
C ALA A 92 1.27 -4.85 -18.85
N GLU A 93 1.80 -3.65 -19.07
CA GLU A 93 1.48 -2.83 -20.24
C GLU A 93 2.60 -2.94 -21.29
N PRO A 94 2.28 -3.03 -22.60
CA PRO A 94 3.27 -2.98 -23.66
C PRO A 94 4.09 -1.69 -23.60
N ASP A 95 5.41 -1.81 -23.83
CA ASP A 95 6.35 -0.67 -23.88
C ASP A 95 6.38 0.24 -22.63
N VAL A 96 5.86 -0.26 -21.51
CA VAL A 96 5.87 0.43 -20.22
C VAL A 96 6.75 -0.32 -19.22
N VAL A 97 7.48 0.42 -18.40
CA VAL A 97 8.24 -0.08 -17.25
C VAL A 97 7.73 0.64 -16.00
N THR A 98 7.54 -0.12 -14.92
CA THR A 98 7.08 0.43 -13.63
C THR A 98 8.24 0.72 -12.66
N SER A 99 8.08 1.65 -11.72
CA SER A 99 9.02 1.79 -10.59
C SER A 99 8.29 2.12 -9.29
N THR A 100 8.72 1.54 -8.17
CA THR A 100 8.07 1.75 -6.87
C THR A 100 8.69 2.91 -6.11
N TRP A 101 7.87 3.73 -5.46
CA TRP A 101 8.32 4.86 -4.63
C TRP A 101 8.37 4.44 -3.16
N SER A 102 9.40 3.69 -2.77
CA SER A 102 9.48 3.05 -1.44
C SER A 102 9.46 4.00 -0.23
N SER A 103 9.78 5.29 -0.44
CA SER A 103 9.73 6.33 0.60
C SER A 103 8.42 7.14 0.59
N ARG A 104 7.50 6.85 -0.32
CA ARG A 104 6.21 7.54 -0.47
C ARG A 104 5.10 6.55 -0.19
N LYS A 105 4.85 6.32 1.09
CA LYS A 105 3.85 5.39 1.61
C LYS A 105 3.19 5.96 2.86
N ALA A 106 2.02 5.43 3.20
CA ALA A 106 1.33 5.75 4.45
C ALA A 106 0.58 4.52 4.96
N PHE A 107 0.41 4.44 6.27
CA PHE A 107 -0.36 3.38 6.93
C PHE A 107 -1.14 3.96 8.10
N SER A 108 -2.39 3.55 8.25
CA SER A 108 -3.28 4.00 9.33
C SER A 108 -4.37 2.96 9.62
N ASP A 109 -5.09 3.11 10.72
CA ASP A 109 -6.31 2.34 11.04
C ASP A 109 -7.45 3.37 11.04
N VAL A 110 -7.84 3.79 9.83
CA VAL A 110 -8.70 4.95 9.59
C VAL A 110 -10.10 4.70 10.13
N ASP A 111 -10.65 3.51 9.89
CA ASP A 111 -11.97 3.12 10.36
C ASP A 111 -11.97 2.47 11.77
N LYS A 112 -10.79 2.37 12.41
CA LYS A 112 -10.60 1.86 13.77
C LYS A 112 -11.05 0.41 13.93
N ASP A 113 -11.02 -0.38 12.87
CA ASP A 113 -11.36 -1.79 12.91
C ASP A 113 -10.22 -2.67 13.44
N GLY A 114 -9.03 -2.09 13.64
CA GLY A 114 -7.84 -2.73 14.14
C GLY A 114 -6.94 -3.34 13.06
N LYS A 115 -7.24 -3.08 11.78
CA LYS A 115 -6.50 -3.50 10.60
C LYS A 115 -5.75 -2.33 9.96
N ALA A 116 -4.81 -2.62 9.08
CA ALA A 116 -4.01 -1.61 8.43
C ALA A 116 -4.61 -1.21 7.07
N ASP A 117 -4.86 0.09 6.94
CA ASP A 117 -5.11 0.78 5.67
C ASP A 117 -3.79 1.27 5.13
N VAL A 118 -3.37 0.74 3.97
CA VAL A 118 -1.99 0.94 3.48
C VAL A 118 -1.99 1.59 2.11
N ILE A 119 -1.26 2.69 2.00
CA ILE A 119 -1.01 3.42 0.76
C ILE A 119 0.42 3.16 0.29
N LEU A 120 0.55 2.70 -0.95
CA LEU A 120 1.82 2.49 -1.66
C LEU A 120 1.76 3.18 -3.02
N VAL A 121 2.91 3.55 -3.58
CA VAL A 121 2.98 4.31 -4.83
C VAL A 121 3.95 3.67 -5.81
N TYR A 122 3.58 3.67 -7.08
CA TYR A 122 4.46 3.36 -8.19
C TYR A 122 4.23 4.33 -9.36
N SER A 123 5.20 4.45 -10.24
CA SER A 123 5.09 5.22 -11.48
C SER A 123 5.29 4.32 -12.69
N LYS A 124 4.84 4.80 -13.85
CA LYS A 124 5.00 4.18 -15.16
C LYS A 124 5.90 5.05 -16.04
N HIS A 125 6.74 4.41 -16.84
CA HIS A 125 7.74 5.04 -17.70
C HIS A 125 7.77 4.33 -19.05
N PRO A 126 8.15 5.00 -20.14
CA PRO A 126 8.42 4.30 -21.40
C PRO A 126 9.57 3.30 -21.24
N LYS A 127 9.49 2.17 -21.94
CA LYS A 127 10.59 1.21 -21.99
C LYS A 127 11.83 1.84 -22.62
N GLY A 128 12.94 1.81 -21.89
CA GLY A 128 14.22 2.39 -22.33
C GLY A 128 14.42 3.86 -21.94
N ASP A 129 13.43 4.50 -21.33
CA ASP A 129 13.51 5.87 -20.84
C ASP A 129 12.88 5.96 -19.44
N MET A 130 13.71 5.83 -18.40
CA MET A 130 13.25 5.94 -17.01
C MET A 130 13.13 7.39 -16.53
N ASP A 131 13.64 8.36 -17.29
CA ASP A 131 13.62 9.78 -16.92
C ASP A 131 12.27 10.41 -17.29
N THR A 132 11.62 9.91 -18.35
CA THR A 132 10.26 10.29 -18.70
C THR A 132 9.24 9.51 -17.86
N GLN A 133 8.47 10.21 -17.03
CA GLN A 133 7.33 9.63 -16.33
C GLN A 133 6.04 9.77 -17.17
N LEU A 134 5.32 8.65 -17.35
CA LEU A 134 4.02 8.62 -18.02
C LEU A 134 2.87 8.88 -17.06
N SER A 135 2.91 8.25 -15.89
CA SER A 135 1.85 8.35 -14.89
C SER A 135 2.36 7.98 -13.50
N VAL A 136 1.73 8.54 -12.46
CA VAL A 136 1.88 8.07 -11.07
C VAL A 136 0.61 7.33 -10.69
N VAL A 137 0.75 6.26 -9.90
CA VAL A 137 -0.36 5.47 -9.37
C VAL A 137 -0.18 5.29 -7.87
N GLN A 138 -1.17 5.75 -7.11
CA GLN A 138 -1.34 5.42 -5.70
C GLN A 138 -2.24 4.20 -5.58
N VAL A 139 -1.82 3.23 -4.79
CA VAL A 139 -2.57 2.03 -4.44
C VAL A 139 -2.94 2.08 -2.97
N LEU A 140 -4.23 1.96 -2.66
CA LEU A 140 -4.76 1.77 -1.31
C LEU A 140 -5.17 0.30 -1.14
N PHE A 141 -4.66 -0.34 -0.09
CA PHE A 141 -5.15 -1.61 0.42
C PHE A 141 -6.11 -1.35 1.58
N TYR A 142 -7.34 -1.83 1.45
CA TYR A 142 -8.36 -1.74 2.49
C TYR A 142 -9.19 -3.02 2.50
N LYS A 143 -9.28 -3.69 3.65
CA LYS A 143 -10.05 -4.93 3.85
C LYS A 143 -9.82 -5.98 2.76
N HIS A 144 -8.55 -6.26 2.46
CA HIS A 144 -8.13 -7.20 1.41
C HIS A 144 -8.68 -6.86 0.02
N GLN A 145 -8.88 -5.57 -0.26
CA GLN A 145 -9.19 -5.08 -1.59
C GLN A 145 -8.21 -3.98 -1.97
N MET A 146 -7.97 -3.88 -3.28
CA MET A 146 -7.12 -2.86 -3.86
C MET A 146 -7.97 -1.78 -4.52
N TYR A 147 -7.61 -0.53 -4.24
CA TYR A 147 -8.17 0.67 -4.85
C TYR A 147 -7.03 1.50 -5.38
N TRP A 148 -7.24 2.28 -6.43
CA TRP A 148 -6.17 3.12 -6.95
C TRP A 148 -6.66 4.48 -7.45
N ILE A 149 -5.72 5.42 -7.40
CA ILE A 149 -5.81 6.75 -8.03
C ILE A 149 -4.60 6.86 -8.94
N SER A 150 -4.78 7.33 -10.16
CA SER A 150 -3.66 7.64 -11.06
C SER A 150 -3.83 8.99 -11.71
N SER A 151 -2.71 9.58 -12.12
CA SER A 151 -2.71 10.81 -12.92
C SER A 151 -1.57 10.77 -13.92
N ASP A 152 -1.87 11.24 -15.12
CA ASP A 152 -0.98 11.12 -16.27
C ASP A 152 -0.23 12.42 -16.53
N ALA A 153 1.03 12.29 -16.94
CA ALA A 153 1.87 13.40 -17.37
C ALA A 153 1.25 14.15 -18.57
N ALA A 154 0.53 13.44 -19.44
CA ALA A 154 -0.21 14.04 -20.57
C ALA A 154 -1.26 15.09 -20.13
N SER A 155 -1.74 15.01 -18.88
CA SER A 155 -2.66 15.99 -18.30
C SER A 155 -1.94 17.02 -17.42
N ASN A 156 -0.61 17.06 -17.41
CA ASN A 156 0.21 17.75 -16.41
C ASN A 156 -0.18 17.38 -14.97
N TYR A 157 -0.54 16.12 -14.76
CA TYR A 157 -1.02 15.58 -13.49
C TYR A 157 -2.25 16.30 -12.90
N THR A 158 -3.08 16.93 -13.74
CA THR A 158 -4.26 17.68 -13.30
C THR A 158 -5.56 16.88 -13.35
N LYS A 159 -5.58 15.76 -14.08
CA LYS A 159 -6.75 14.90 -14.23
C LYS A 159 -6.50 13.55 -13.60
N ASP A 160 -7.18 13.31 -12.47
CA ASP A 160 -7.12 12.03 -11.78
C ASP A 160 -8.10 11.00 -12.38
N THR A 161 -7.68 9.75 -12.41
CA THR A 161 -8.54 8.59 -12.69
C THR A 161 -8.52 7.63 -11.51
N PHE A 162 -9.59 6.86 -11.34
CA PHE A 162 -9.84 6.05 -10.16
C PHE A 162 -10.21 4.63 -10.54
N SER A 163 -9.90 3.67 -9.66
CA SER A 163 -10.43 2.32 -9.77
C SER A 163 -11.97 2.31 -9.71
N ASN A 164 -12.61 1.40 -10.43
CA ASN A 164 -14.08 1.34 -10.51
C ASN A 164 -14.77 1.18 -9.14
N ASN A 165 -14.12 0.50 -8.19
CA ASN A 165 -14.56 0.29 -6.82
C ASN A 165 -14.23 1.45 -5.87
N PHE A 166 -13.48 2.48 -6.30
CA PHE A 166 -13.10 3.61 -5.42
C PHE A 166 -14.32 4.34 -4.86
N LYS A 167 -15.39 4.42 -5.65
CA LYS A 167 -16.67 5.02 -5.24
C LYS A 167 -17.31 4.31 -4.04
N ASP A 168 -16.99 3.03 -3.83
CA ASP A 168 -17.56 2.19 -2.77
C ASP A 168 -16.79 2.31 -1.45
N LEU A 169 -15.66 3.03 -1.44
CA LEU A 169 -14.91 3.30 -0.21
C LEU A 169 -15.73 4.13 0.79
N PRO A 170 -15.64 3.83 2.09
CA PRO A 170 -16.14 4.73 3.13
C PRO A 170 -15.48 6.11 3.02
N GLU A 171 -16.21 7.16 3.41
CA GLU A 171 -15.75 8.54 3.21
C GLU A 171 -14.40 8.83 3.87
N ALA A 172 -14.19 8.34 5.10
CA ALA A 172 -12.92 8.51 5.81
C ALA A 172 -11.72 7.90 5.05
N LEU A 173 -11.92 6.77 4.36
CA LEU A 173 -10.89 6.12 3.55
C LEU A 173 -10.63 6.90 2.25
N LYS A 174 -11.68 7.46 1.63
CA LYS A 174 -11.52 8.36 0.48
C LYS A 174 -10.73 9.60 0.87
N GLU A 175 -11.07 10.22 2.00
CA GLU A 175 -10.36 11.39 2.52
C GLU A 175 -8.90 11.07 2.83
N PHE A 176 -8.61 9.93 3.45
CA PHE A 176 -7.25 9.46 3.70
C PHE A 176 -6.45 9.30 2.40
N ALA A 177 -7.01 8.60 1.43
CA ALA A 177 -6.39 8.38 0.12
C ALA A 177 -6.15 9.69 -0.65
N LEU A 178 -7.17 10.56 -0.73
CA LEU A 178 -7.09 11.83 -1.45
C LEU A 178 -6.17 12.85 -0.77
N SER A 179 -6.13 12.86 0.56
CA SER A 179 -5.24 13.75 1.31
C SER A 179 -3.77 13.37 1.14
N PHE A 180 -3.47 12.07 1.06
CA PHE A 180 -2.14 11.62 0.66
C PHE A 180 -1.83 12.05 -0.78
N TRP A 181 -2.74 11.75 -1.72
CA TRP A 181 -2.58 12.04 -3.14
C TRP A 181 -2.32 13.52 -3.46
N LYS A 182 -3.03 14.42 -2.77
CA LYS A 182 -2.87 15.87 -2.92
C LYS A 182 -1.51 16.39 -2.44
N ARG A 183 -0.90 15.74 -1.45
CA ARG A 183 0.43 16.10 -0.93
C ARG A 183 1.58 15.47 -1.72
N LEU A 184 1.28 14.47 -2.55
CA LEU A 184 2.27 13.81 -3.37
C LEU A 184 2.75 14.76 -4.47
N ASP A 185 4.04 15.04 -4.48
CA ASP A 185 4.70 15.66 -5.62
C ASP A 185 4.75 14.62 -6.75
N LYS A 186 3.92 14.84 -7.77
CA LYS A 186 3.69 13.88 -8.86
C LYS A 186 4.54 14.19 -10.09
N ALA A 187 5.13 15.38 -10.17
CA ALA A 187 5.89 15.85 -11.31
C ALA A 187 7.38 15.53 -11.19
#